data_AF-A0A7S2EX93-F1
#
_entry.id   AF-A0A7S2EX93-F1
#
_cell.length_a   1.000
_cell.length_b   1.000
_cell.length_c   1.000
_cell.angle_alpha   90.00
_cell.angle_beta   90.00
_cell.angle_gamma   90.00
#
_symmetry.space_group_name_H-M   'P 1'
#
loop_
_entity.id
_entity.type
_entity.pdbx_description
1 polymer ?
#
loop_
_entity_poly.entity_id
_entity_poly.type
_entity_poly.pdbx_seq_one_letter_code
_entity_poly.pdbx_strand_id
1 'polypeptide(L)'
;PIGVACFVEWPMKPFLNRDKSIPQSQIWVSRKNADGTIKWRVTPLHAALVFDAPMEVLQKLLEAHPAAAGLQDDRGNLPLHLAFANCLRGDKISLILEAYPAGVDIINNRGEAPIDCAA
;
A
#
# COMPACT_ATOMS: atom_id res chain seq x y z
N PRO A 1 33.75 10.73 17.67
CA PRO A 1 33.08 9.60 18.36
C PRO A 1 31.60 9.53 17.97
N ILE A 2 31.24 8.49 17.20
CA ILE A 2 30.00 7.68 17.24
C ILE A 2 28.64 8.42 17.37
N GLY A 3 27.68 8.34 16.44
CA GLY A 3 27.62 7.49 15.26
C GLY A 3 26.34 7.64 14.41
N VAL A 4 26.50 7.10 13.21
CA VAL A 4 25.51 6.50 12.32
C VAL A 4 24.42 7.41 11.73
N ALA A 5 24.81 8.12 10.67
CA ALA A 5 23.92 8.33 9.53
C ALA A 5 23.60 6.96 8.93
N CYS A 6 22.38 6.44 9.15
CA CYS A 6 21.89 5.29 8.41
C CYS A 6 21.15 5.81 7.16
N PHE A 7 21.96 6.16 6.15
CA PHE A 7 21.51 6.16 4.76
C PHE A 7 21.17 4.71 4.41
N VAL A 8 19.91 4.32 4.58
CA VAL A 8 19.36 3.22 3.78
C VAL A 8 18.95 3.84 2.45
N GLU A 9 19.88 3.76 1.49
CA GLU A 9 19.59 3.92 0.07
C GLU A 9 18.55 2.85 -0.32
N TRP A 10 17.28 3.19 -0.17
CA TRP A 10 16.20 2.49 -0.87
C TRP A 10 16.35 2.85 -2.34
N PRO A 11 16.46 1.89 -3.28
CA PRO A 11 16.81 2.20 -4.66
C PRO A 11 15.60 2.83 -5.35
N MET A 12 15.50 4.16 -5.26
CA MET A 12 14.65 4.98 -6.11
C MET A 12 15.22 4.92 -7.52
N LYS A 13 14.61 4.09 -8.38
CA LYS A 13 14.65 4.35 -9.83
C LYS A 13 13.32 5.02 -10.21
N PRO A 14 13.34 6.14 -10.95
CA PRO A 14 12.13 6.85 -11.33
C PRO A 14 11.43 6.04 -12.43
N PHE A 15 10.45 5.23 -12.06
CA PHE A 15 9.71 4.38 -12.99
C PHE A 15 8.40 5.04 -13.43
N LEU A 16 8.53 6.19 -14.09
CA LEU A 16 7.54 6.63 -15.07
C LEU A 16 7.91 6.00 -16.42
N ASN A 17 7.64 4.70 -16.59
CA ASN A 17 7.68 4.10 -17.93
C ASN A 17 6.44 3.25 -18.16
N ARG A 18 5.55 3.74 -19.03
CA ARG A 18 4.38 3.02 -19.55
C ARG A 18 4.86 1.97 -20.57
N ASP A 19 5.47 0.89 -20.10
CA ASP A 19 5.85 -0.25 -20.94
C ASP A 19 5.09 -1.52 -20.52
N LYS A 20 4.72 -2.35 -21.50
CA LYS A 20 3.73 -3.45 -21.46
C LYS A 20 4.24 -4.73 -20.77
N SER A 21 5.26 -4.65 -19.92
CA SER A 21 5.85 -5.77 -19.16
C SER A 21 5.50 -5.75 -17.66
N ILE A 22 4.61 -4.85 -17.24
CA ILE A 22 4.23 -4.63 -15.84
C ILE A 22 3.62 -5.92 -15.26
N PRO A 23 4.24 -6.55 -14.23
CA PRO A 23 3.59 -7.67 -13.54
C PRO A 23 2.23 -7.18 -13.00
N GLN A 24 1.18 -7.99 -13.15
CA GLN A 24 -0.20 -7.55 -12.89
C GLN A 24 -0.42 -6.97 -11.48
N SER A 25 0.42 -7.36 -10.52
CA SER A 25 0.46 -6.84 -9.14
C SER A 25 0.86 -5.36 -9.02
N GLN A 26 1.49 -4.78 -10.03
CA GLN A 26 1.92 -3.37 -10.09
C GLN A 26 0.92 -2.48 -10.85
N ILE A 27 -0.20 -3.03 -11.33
CA ILE A 27 -1.22 -2.28 -12.06
C ILE A 27 -2.11 -1.52 -11.07
N TRP A 28 -2.28 -0.23 -11.30
CA TRP A 28 -3.26 0.57 -10.57
C TRP A 28 -4.68 0.26 -11.06
N VAL A 29 -5.47 -0.38 -10.20
CA VAL A 29 -6.91 -0.56 -10.43
C VAL A 29 -7.57 0.80 -10.31
N SER A 30 -8.12 1.30 -11.42
CA SER A 30 -8.66 2.66 -11.52
C SER A 30 -10.16 2.61 -11.78
N ARG A 31 -10.96 3.31 -10.97
CA ARG A 31 -12.39 3.52 -11.25
C ARG A 31 -12.57 4.89 -11.92
N LYS A 32 -13.28 4.91 -13.04
CA LYS A 32 -13.66 6.16 -13.72
C LYS A 32 -15.11 6.52 -13.43
N ASN A 33 -15.42 7.81 -13.41
CA ASN A 33 -16.76 8.36 -13.43
C ASN A 33 -17.35 8.30 -14.84
N ALA A 34 -18.66 8.58 -14.97
CA ALA A 34 -19.35 8.60 -16.26
C ALA A 34 -18.82 9.67 -17.23
N ASP A 35 -18.22 10.73 -16.70
CA ASP A 35 -17.56 11.81 -17.44
C ASP A 35 -16.12 11.47 -17.89
N GLY A 36 -15.63 10.27 -17.57
CA GLY A 36 -14.28 9.82 -17.91
C GLY A 36 -13.19 10.24 -16.91
N THR A 37 -13.51 11.03 -15.88
CA THR A 37 -12.55 11.40 -14.82
C THR A 37 -12.21 10.20 -13.94
N ILE A 38 -10.97 10.12 -13.47
CA ILE A 38 -10.54 9.07 -12.54
C ILE A 38 -11.07 9.43 -11.15
N LYS A 39 -11.90 8.55 -10.58
CA LYS A 39 -12.49 8.73 -9.25
C LYS A 39 -11.53 8.34 -8.13
N TRP A 40 -10.80 7.24 -8.33
CA TRP A 40 -9.74 6.76 -7.45
C TRP A 40 -8.97 5.62 -8.11
N ARG A 41 -7.75 5.42 -7.64
CA ARG A 41 -6.82 4.36 -8.02
C ARG A 41 -6.24 3.71 -6.79
N VAL A 42 -6.13 2.40 -6.85
CA VAL A 42 -5.62 1.55 -5.78
C VAL A 42 -4.71 0.47 -6.36
N THR A 43 -3.75 -0.01 -5.58
CA THR A 43 -2.99 -1.21 -5.98
C THR A 43 -3.85 -2.47 -5.77
N PRO A 44 -3.48 -3.62 -6.34
CA PRO A 44 -4.18 -4.88 -6.10
C PRO A 44 -4.16 -5.27 -4.62
N LEU A 45 -3.10 -4.91 -3.88
CA LEU A 45 -3.02 -5.11 -2.44
C LEU A 45 -4.07 -4.29 -1.68
N HIS A 46 -4.23 -3.00 -1.99
CA HIS A 46 -5.30 -2.18 -1.40
C HIS A 46 -6.67 -2.80 -1.66
N ALA A 47 -6.96 -3.21 -2.90
CA ALA A 47 -8.23 -3.84 -3.24
C ALA A 47 -8.44 -5.14 -2.45
N ALA A 48 -7.40 -5.98 -2.33
CA ALA A 48 -7.46 -7.22 -1.57
C ALA A 48 -7.80 -6.97 -0.10
N LEU A 49 -7.28 -5.90 0.51
CA LEU A 49 -7.60 -5.55 1.91
C LEU A 49 -9.01 -5.01 2.07
N VAL A 50 -9.48 -4.17 1.13
CA VAL A 50 -10.87 -3.65 1.14
C VAL A 50 -11.89 -4.77 1.05
N PHE A 51 -11.60 -5.83 0.30
CA PHE A 51 -12.48 -6.99 0.14
C PHE A 51 -12.16 -8.14 1.11
N ASP A 52 -11.34 -7.91 2.13
CA ASP A 52 -10.92 -8.90 3.13
C ASP A 52 -10.43 -10.23 2.51
N ALA A 53 -9.63 -10.14 1.44
CA ALA A 53 -9.17 -11.29 0.67
C ALA A 53 -8.39 -12.30 1.55
N PRO A 54 -8.39 -13.60 1.20
CA PRO A 54 -7.68 -14.63 1.96
C PRO A 54 -6.19 -14.32 2.14
N MET A 55 -5.61 -14.78 3.26
CA MET A 55 -4.20 -14.55 3.59
C MET A 55 -3.25 -14.93 2.46
N GLU A 56 -3.49 -16.07 1.82
CA GLU A 56 -2.65 -16.55 0.72
C GLU A 56 -2.63 -15.59 -0.49
N VAL A 57 -3.72 -14.86 -0.73
CA VAL A 57 -3.77 -13.84 -1.78
C VAL A 57 -2.88 -12.65 -1.40
N LEU A 58 -2.94 -12.21 -0.15
CA LEU A 58 -2.10 -11.10 0.33
C LEU A 58 -0.61 -11.46 0.27
N GLN A 59 -0.25 -12.68 0.68
CA GLN A 59 1.11 -13.20 0.60
C GLN A 59 1.60 -13.20 -0.86
N LYS A 60 0.85 -13.80 -1.80
CA LYS A 60 1.24 -13.81 -3.21
C LYS A 60 1.37 -12.42 -3.82
N LEU A 61 0.52 -11.47 -3.41
CA LEU A 61 0.59 -10.09 -3.86
C LEU A 61 1.85 -9.38 -3.34
N LEU A 62 2.21 -9.60 -2.08
CA LEU A 62 3.42 -9.05 -1.47
C LEU A 62 4.69 -9.73 -1.98
N GLU A 63 4.68 -11.04 -2.23
CA GLU A 63 5.78 -11.76 -2.88
C GLU A 63 6.04 -11.21 -4.29
N ALA A 64 4.97 -11.00 -5.06
CA ALA A 64 5.08 -10.46 -6.42
C ALA A 64 5.45 -8.97 -6.43
N HIS A 65 5.06 -8.20 -5.41
CA HIS A 65 5.36 -6.78 -5.31
C HIS A 65 5.50 -6.31 -3.84
N PRO A 66 6.67 -6.50 -3.21
CA PRO A 66 6.86 -6.17 -1.79
C PRO A 66 6.67 -4.69 -1.47
N ALA A 67 7.12 -3.82 -2.38
CA ALA A 67 6.98 -2.37 -2.23
C ALA A 67 5.51 -1.90 -2.23
N ALA A 68 4.54 -2.73 -2.62
CA ALA A 68 3.12 -2.39 -2.58
C ALA A 68 2.64 -1.99 -1.17
N ALA A 69 3.25 -2.55 -0.11
CA ALA A 69 2.92 -2.24 1.28
C ALA A 69 3.17 -0.75 1.66
N GLY A 70 4.07 -0.08 0.93
CA GLY A 70 4.43 1.33 1.14
C GLY A 70 3.82 2.30 0.12
N LEU A 71 2.99 1.82 -0.82
CA LEU A 71 2.36 2.69 -1.80
C LEU A 71 1.09 3.32 -1.23
N GLN A 72 0.95 4.64 -1.36
CA GLN A 72 -0.28 5.33 -0.99
C GLN A 72 -1.28 5.33 -2.15
N ASP A 73 -2.56 5.10 -1.87
CA ASP A 73 -3.65 5.30 -2.84
C ASP A 73 -3.89 6.79 -3.15
N ASP A 74 -4.86 7.11 -4.01
CA ASP A 74 -5.21 8.51 -4.35
C ASP A 74 -5.71 9.34 -3.13
N ARG A 75 -6.02 8.70 -1.99
CA ARG A 75 -6.39 9.36 -0.73
C ARG A 75 -5.23 9.45 0.26
N GLY A 76 -4.03 9.06 -0.14
CA GLY A 76 -2.87 9.01 0.75
C GLY A 76 -2.89 7.78 1.68
N ASN A 77 -3.83 6.86 1.55
CA ASN A 77 -3.89 5.69 2.42
C ASN A 77 -2.85 4.67 1.98
N LEU A 78 -2.02 4.23 2.91
CA LEU A 78 -1.29 2.97 2.78
C LEU A 78 -2.25 1.77 2.91
N PRO A 79 -1.84 0.57 2.44
CA PRO A 79 -2.50 -0.69 2.77
C PRO A 79 -2.77 -0.84 4.27
N LEU A 80 -1.85 -0.39 5.12
CA LEU A 80 -1.99 -0.44 6.57
C LEU A 80 -3.17 0.40 7.10
N HIS A 81 -3.43 1.59 6.53
CA HIS A 81 -4.60 2.40 6.90
C HIS A 81 -5.89 1.63 6.59
N LEU A 82 -5.94 0.99 5.42
CA LEU A 82 -7.11 0.20 5.03
C LEU A 82 -7.27 -1.05 5.90
N ALA A 83 -6.18 -1.64 6.39
CA ALA A 83 -6.25 -2.78 7.29
C ALA A 83 -6.91 -2.40 8.63
N PHE A 84 -6.56 -1.25 9.20
CA PHE A 84 -7.20 -0.72 10.40
C PHE A 84 -8.65 -0.27 10.14
N ALA A 85 -8.90 0.46 9.05
CA ALA A 85 -10.23 0.95 8.70
C ALA A 85 -11.26 -0.16 8.44
N ASN A 86 -10.82 -1.32 7.97
CA ASN A 86 -11.68 -2.50 7.75
C ASN A 86 -11.65 -3.50 8.92
N CYS A 87 -11.04 -3.13 10.06
CA CYS A 87 -10.90 -3.98 11.25
C CYS A 87 -10.35 -5.38 10.92
N LEU A 88 -9.34 -5.44 10.04
CA LEU A 88 -8.77 -6.71 9.62
C LEU A 88 -8.12 -7.44 10.79
N ARG A 89 -8.06 -8.76 10.68
CA ARG A 89 -7.42 -9.61 11.68
C ARG A 89 -5.94 -9.25 11.84
N GLY A 90 -5.44 -9.42 13.07
CA GLY A 90 -4.08 -9.05 13.44
C GLY A 90 -2.99 -9.72 12.61
N ASP A 91 -3.24 -10.94 12.12
CA ASP A 91 -2.33 -11.66 11.21
C ASP A 91 -2.11 -10.91 9.88
N LYS A 92 -3.16 -10.31 9.31
CA LYS A 92 -3.06 -9.50 8.08
C LYS A 92 -2.34 -8.19 8.34
N ILE A 93 -2.57 -7.59 9.52
CA ILE A 93 -1.88 -6.36 9.95
C ILE A 93 -0.39 -6.65 10.12
N SER A 94 -0.03 -7.74 10.80
CA SER A 94 1.35 -8.20 10.97
C SER A 94 2.05 -8.41 9.63
N LEU A 95 1.40 -9.08 8.67
CA LEU A 95 1.97 -9.30 7.34
C LEU A 95 2.33 -7.98 6.63
N ILE A 96 1.46 -6.97 6.70
CA ILE A 96 1.71 -5.67 6.08
C ILE A 96 2.83 -4.92 6.81
N LEU A 97 2.85 -4.98 8.15
CA LEU A 97 3.90 -4.35 8.96
C LEU A 97 5.27 -4.99 8.74
N GLU A 98 5.33 -6.30 8.58
CA GLU A 98 6.57 -7.00 8.23
C GLU A 98 7.11 -6.54 6.86
N ALA A 99 6.22 -6.28 5.90
CA ALA A 99 6.59 -5.78 4.59
C ALA A 99 6.98 -4.29 4.59
N TYR A 100 6.36 -3.46 5.43
CA TYR A 100 6.66 -2.03 5.53
C TYR A 100 6.46 -1.47 6.95
N PRO A 101 7.45 -1.64 7.85
CA PRO A 101 7.32 -1.24 9.26
C PRO A 101 7.18 0.26 9.46
N ALA A 102 7.86 1.06 8.64
CA ALA A 102 7.81 2.52 8.70
C ALA A 102 6.43 3.11 8.40
N GLY A 103 5.50 2.29 7.88
CA GLY A 103 4.14 2.73 7.54
C GLY A 103 3.29 3.16 8.73
N VAL A 104 3.67 2.82 9.97
CA VAL A 104 2.89 3.15 11.19
C VAL A 104 2.77 4.64 11.45
N ASP A 105 3.74 5.45 11.00
CA ASP A 105 3.79 6.89 11.26
C ASP A 105 3.40 7.74 10.03
N ILE A 106 3.09 7.08 8.90
CA ILE A 106 2.74 7.78 7.65
C ILE A 106 1.29 8.20 7.72
N ILE A 107 1.03 9.50 7.55
CA ILE A 107 -0.32 10.06 7.53
C ILE A 107 -0.93 10.07 6.13
N ASN A 108 -2.24 9.84 6.04
CA ASN A 108 -3.00 9.98 4.80
C ASN A 108 -3.35 11.45 4.48
N ASN A 109 -4.09 11.70 3.39
CA ASN A 109 -4.50 13.07 3.00
C ASN A 109 -5.50 13.72 3.96
N ARG A 110 -6.04 12.98 4.94
CA ARG A 110 -6.89 13.50 6.02
C ARG A 110 -6.07 13.88 7.26
N GLY A 111 -4.76 13.61 7.26
CA GLY A 111 -3.90 13.84 8.42
C GLY A 111 -4.01 12.74 9.48
N GLU A 112 -4.54 11.58 9.13
CA GLU A 112 -4.72 10.43 10.02
C GLU A 112 -3.55 9.45 9.85
N ALA A 113 -2.96 8.98 10.95
CA ALA A 113 -2.09 7.82 10.93
C ALA A 113 -2.93 6.53 10.78
N PRO A 114 -2.32 5.37 10.44
CA PRO A 114 -3.08 4.13 10.23
C PRO A 114 -3.95 3.74 11.43
N ILE A 115 -3.44 3.93 12.66
CA ILE A 115 -4.17 3.60 13.88
C ILE A 115 -5.38 4.51 14.11
N ASP A 116 -5.33 5.76 13.65
CA ASP A 116 -6.44 6.71 13.77
C ASP A 116 -7.62 6.34 12.87
N CYS A 117 -7.38 5.52 11.84
CA CYS A 117 -8.43 5.02 10.96
C CYS A 117 -9.19 3.81 11.55
N ALA A 118 -8.79 3.27 12.70
CA ALA A 118 -9.49 2.14 13.32
C ALA A 118 -10.91 2.58 13.76
N ALA A 119 -11.93 1.81 13.33
CA ALA A 119 -13.33 2.05 13.67
C ALA A 119 -13.71 1.53 15.06
#